data_AF-A0A9P6AAP5-F1
#
_entry.id   AF-A0A9P6AAP5-F1
#
_cell.length_a   1.000
_cell.length_b   1.000
_cell.length_c   1.000
_cell.angle_alpha   90.00
_cell.angle_beta   90.00
_cell.angle_gamma   90.00
#
_symmetry.space_group_name_H-M   'P 1'
#
loop_
_entity.id
_entity.type
_entity.pdbx_description
1 polymer ?
#
loop_
_entity_poly.entity_id
_entity_poly.type
_entity_poly.pdbx_seq_one_letter_code
_entity_poly.pdbx_strand_id
1 'polypeptide(L)'
;MSNILTSTSPPEFLVKFYSALPPSDARHPRVTLTFAQSLDSKIAGQGGQQLILSGKESMIMTHWMRTMHDAIMVGIGTALNDNPQLNRKSRHLPPLEPASNGHGNPYHLPRPIILDTNLRLKLDCKLVQNFNNGCGRRPWVFCAAPSFPDDAVFARKMKLLTDVGIRVIQVPTEAGQIDIRAVLKTLSELGVRSLMVEGGASVIKSFFRGVSNPSGNFVDAVIVTVAPVFVGQQGIRYDLNLQSSSELQHVHSEILGKDAVLMLKSHGS
;
A
#
# COMPACT_ATOMS: atom_id res chain seq x y z
N MET A 1 -1.82 28.28 -5.81
CA MET A 1 -1.95 26.92 -5.24
C MET A 1 -2.84 26.12 -6.17
N SER A 2 -2.31 25.09 -6.82
CA SER A 2 -3.10 24.22 -7.69
C SER A 2 -4.20 23.56 -6.88
N ASN A 3 -5.47 23.76 -7.26
CA ASN A 3 -6.58 23.12 -6.60
C ASN A 3 -6.58 21.61 -6.92
N ILE A 4 -5.99 20.81 -6.04
CA ILE A 4 -5.87 19.35 -6.21
C ILE A 4 -7.23 18.68 -6.44
N LEU A 5 -8.32 19.31 -5.96
CA LEU A 5 -9.69 18.81 -6.11
C LEU A 5 -10.18 18.81 -7.57
N THR A 6 -9.63 19.67 -8.42
CA THR A 6 -10.06 19.85 -9.82
C THR A 6 -8.98 19.47 -10.82
N SER A 7 -7.82 18.97 -10.35
CA SER A 7 -6.71 18.61 -11.24
C SER A 7 -7.07 17.42 -12.12
N THR A 8 -6.74 17.52 -13.41
CA THR A 8 -6.89 16.45 -14.41
C THR A 8 -5.63 15.62 -14.60
N SER A 9 -4.51 16.07 -14.04
CA SER A 9 -3.22 15.40 -14.01
C SER A 9 -2.69 15.25 -12.57
N PRO A 10 -1.72 14.36 -12.33
CA PRO A 10 -1.05 14.28 -11.05
C PRO A 10 -0.45 15.65 -10.66
N PRO A 11 -0.59 16.07 -9.39
CA PRO A 11 0.04 17.29 -8.89
C PRO A 11 1.55 17.36 -9.18
N GLU A 12 2.03 18.54 -9.56
CA GLU A 12 3.42 18.74 -9.99
C GLU A 12 4.44 18.34 -8.92
N PHE A 13 4.14 18.60 -7.64
CA PHE A 13 5.00 18.20 -6.52
C PHE A 13 5.15 16.68 -6.41
N LEU A 14 4.09 15.90 -6.69
CA LEU A 14 4.19 14.44 -6.72
C LEU A 14 5.05 13.97 -7.88
N VAL A 15 4.87 14.56 -9.06
CA VAL A 15 5.68 14.24 -10.24
C VAL A 15 7.16 14.50 -9.95
N LYS A 16 7.49 15.69 -9.45
CA LYS A 16 8.86 16.06 -9.04
C LYS A 16 9.42 15.11 -7.99
N PHE A 17 8.63 14.77 -6.97
CA PHE A 17 9.02 13.85 -5.90
C PHE A 17 9.40 12.47 -6.46
N TYR A 18 8.51 11.82 -7.23
CA TYR A 18 8.78 10.47 -7.76
C TYR A 18 9.87 10.45 -8.84
N SER A 19 10.05 11.53 -9.59
CA SER A 19 11.16 11.66 -10.55
C SER A 19 12.53 11.79 -9.89
N ALA A 20 12.58 12.27 -8.64
CA ALA A 20 13.83 12.39 -7.88
C ALA A 20 14.23 11.11 -7.13
N LEU A 21 13.35 10.11 -7.07
CA LEU A 21 13.63 8.83 -6.42
C LEU A 21 14.49 7.92 -7.33
N PRO A 22 15.32 7.07 -6.73
CA PRO A 22 16.11 6.10 -7.49
C PRO A 22 15.22 5.17 -8.33
N PRO A 23 15.72 4.66 -9.47
CA PRO A 23 15.01 3.68 -10.25
C PRO A 23 14.88 2.35 -9.49
N SER A 24 13.86 1.56 -9.81
CA SER A 24 13.76 0.18 -9.31
C SER A 24 14.94 -0.66 -9.78
N ASP A 25 15.46 -1.56 -8.95
CA ASP A 25 16.49 -2.51 -9.35
C ASP A 25 15.92 -3.92 -9.59
N ALA A 26 16.78 -4.89 -9.84
CA ALA A 26 16.37 -6.29 -10.02
C ALA A 26 16.00 -6.97 -8.69
N ARG A 27 16.38 -6.41 -7.53
CA ARG A 27 16.20 -7.00 -6.21
C ARG A 27 14.86 -6.63 -5.59
N HIS A 28 14.37 -5.40 -5.81
CA HIS A 28 13.07 -4.96 -5.34
C HIS A 28 12.45 -3.85 -6.21
N PRO A 29 11.10 -3.73 -6.26
CA PRO A 29 10.46 -2.54 -6.80
C PRO A 29 10.83 -1.32 -5.94
N ARG A 30 10.71 -0.12 -6.52
CA ARG A 30 10.73 1.12 -5.75
C ARG A 30 9.56 1.13 -4.77
N VAL A 31 9.83 1.25 -3.48
CA VAL A 31 8.81 1.18 -2.43
C VAL A 31 8.52 2.55 -1.85
N THR A 32 7.24 2.93 -1.93
CA THR A 32 6.68 4.10 -1.25
C THR A 32 5.81 3.64 -0.09
N LEU A 33 6.25 3.90 1.14
CA LEU A 33 5.43 3.69 2.33
C LEU A 33 4.60 4.93 2.60
N THR A 34 3.27 4.80 2.65
CA THR A 34 2.38 5.93 2.92
C THR A 34 1.35 5.58 3.99
N PHE A 35 1.08 6.52 4.90
CA PHE A 35 0.07 6.36 5.94
C PHE A 35 -0.44 7.70 6.44
N ALA A 36 -1.65 7.67 7.01
CA ALA A 36 -2.26 8.80 7.69
C ALA A 36 -2.20 8.57 9.20
N GLN A 37 -1.88 9.62 9.95
CA GLN A 37 -1.85 9.60 11.41
C GLN A 37 -2.53 10.82 12.02
N SER A 38 -2.95 10.69 13.28
CA SER A 38 -3.33 11.80 14.15
C SER A 38 -2.09 12.57 14.67
N LEU A 39 -2.30 13.71 15.32
CA LEU A 39 -1.21 14.47 15.95
C LEU A 39 -0.48 13.67 17.04
N ASP A 40 -1.17 12.78 17.75
CA ASP A 40 -0.60 11.85 18.73
C ASP A 40 -0.10 10.51 18.13
N SER A 41 0.18 10.51 16.81
CA SER A 41 0.77 9.43 16.02
C SER A 41 -0.06 8.13 15.96
N LYS A 42 -1.40 8.24 16.04
CA LYS A 42 -2.30 7.08 15.92
C LYS A 42 -2.71 6.88 14.47
N ILE A 43 -2.70 5.63 14.02
CA ILE A 43 -3.03 5.22 12.64
C ILE A 43 -4.36 4.44 12.55
N ALA A 44 -4.85 3.94 13.69
CA ALA A 44 -6.15 3.28 13.79
C ALA A 44 -6.77 3.50 15.18
N GLY A 45 -8.06 3.26 15.29
CA GLY A 45 -8.82 3.35 16.54
C GLY A 45 -8.62 2.12 17.41
N GLN A 46 -9.40 2.04 18.49
CA GLN A 46 -9.40 0.89 19.40
C GLN A 46 -9.72 -0.40 18.63
N GLY A 47 -8.98 -1.47 18.92
CA GLY A 47 -9.18 -2.77 18.26
C GLY A 47 -8.87 -2.79 16.76
N GLY A 48 -8.19 -1.76 16.22
CA GLY A 48 -7.85 -1.70 14.79
C GLY A 48 -8.98 -1.19 13.90
N GLN A 49 -9.97 -0.50 14.49
CA GLN A 49 -11.01 0.17 13.74
C GLN A 49 -10.42 1.26 12.83
N GLN A 50 -10.95 1.36 11.61
CA GLN A 50 -10.57 2.39 10.66
C GLN A 50 -10.91 3.79 11.20
N LEU A 51 -9.96 4.71 11.12
CA LEU A 51 -10.19 6.13 11.38
C LEU A 51 -10.15 6.90 10.06
N ILE A 52 -11.15 7.75 9.83
CA ILE A 52 -11.12 8.71 8.72
C ILE A 52 -10.31 9.91 9.18
N LEU A 53 -8.98 9.79 9.08
CA LEU A 53 -8.04 10.86 9.47
C LEU A 53 -7.90 11.89 8.34
N SER A 54 -7.61 11.40 7.13
CA SER A 54 -7.39 12.22 5.94
C SER A 54 -8.64 13.00 5.52
N GLY A 55 -8.45 14.29 5.26
CA GLY A 55 -9.37 15.17 4.55
C GLY A 55 -9.53 14.81 3.06
N LYS A 56 -10.34 15.61 2.36
CA LYS A 56 -10.70 15.33 0.96
C LYS A 56 -9.52 15.51 0.02
N GLU A 57 -8.75 16.57 0.22
CA GLU A 57 -7.58 16.95 -0.59
C GLU A 57 -6.47 15.91 -0.50
N SER A 58 -6.13 15.48 0.72
CA SER A 58 -5.13 14.42 0.97
C SER A 58 -5.61 13.05 0.48
N MET A 59 -6.90 12.74 0.58
CA MET A 59 -7.47 11.53 -0.03
C MET A 59 -7.33 11.53 -1.56
N ILE A 60 -7.53 12.68 -2.22
CA ILE A 60 -7.33 12.83 -3.66
C ILE A 60 -5.85 12.68 -4.01
N MET A 61 -4.93 13.25 -3.22
CA MET A 61 -3.50 13.00 -3.37
C MET A 61 -3.17 11.50 -3.34
N THR A 62 -3.70 10.76 -2.37
CA THR A 62 -3.53 9.30 -2.28
C THR A 62 -4.06 8.59 -3.52
N HIS A 63 -5.21 9.02 -4.06
CA HIS A 63 -5.71 8.47 -5.31
C HIS A 63 -4.81 8.76 -6.51
N TRP A 64 -4.19 9.94 -6.59
CA TRP A 64 -3.16 10.22 -7.61
C TRP A 64 -1.95 9.31 -7.43
N MET A 65 -1.44 9.17 -6.21
CA MET A 65 -0.30 8.28 -5.93
C MET A 65 -0.58 6.84 -6.38
N ARG A 66 -1.79 6.30 -6.17
CA ARG A 66 -2.18 4.97 -6.67
C ARG A 66 -2.01 4.83 -8.18
N THR A 67 -2.32 5.87 -8.95
CA THR A 67 -2.16 5.85 -10.41
C THR A 67 -0.70 5.91 -10.86
N MET A 68 0.21 6.35 -9.98
CA MET A 68 1.65 6.47 -10.26
C MET A 68 2.45 5.23 -9.86
N HIS A 69 1.79 4.16 -9.41
CA HIS A 69 2.44 2.91 -9.01
C HIS A 69 1.89 1.71 -9.78
N ASP A 70 2.74 0.70 -9.96
CA ASP A 70 2.40 -0.58 -10.60
C ASP A 70 1.52 -1.45 -9.70
N ALA A 71 1.77 -1.37 -8.39
CA ALA A 71 1.07 -2.15 -7.40
C ALA A 71 0.84 -1.40 -6.09
N ILE A 72 -0.19 -1.84 -5.36
CA ILE A 72 -0.58 -1.32 -4.05
C ILE A 72 -0.71 -2.48 -3.07
N MET A 73 -0.08 -2.36 -1.89
CA MET A 73 -0.05 -3.39 -0.87
C MET A 73 -0.74 -2.98 0.42
N VAL A 74 -1.53 -3.91 0.96
CA VAL A 74 -2.08 -3.82 2.32
C VAL A 74 -1.98 -5.16 3.04
N GLY A 75 -2.01 -5.12 4.37
CA GLY A 75 -2.18 -6.33 5.18
C GLY A 75 -3.62 -6.85 5.17
N ILE A 76 -3.77 -8.15 5.41
CA ILE A 76 -5.08 -8.79 5.54
C ILE A 76 -5.99 -8.15 6.61
N GLY A 77 -5.44 -7.65 7.72
CA GLY A 77 -6.24 -6.94 8.73
C GLY A 77 -6.98 -5.74 8.15
N THR A 78 -6.30 -4.93 7.34
CA THR A 78 -6.90 -3.81 6.61
C THR A 78 -7.89 -4.29 5.56
N ALA A 79 -7.56 -5.36 4.82
CA ALA A 79 -8.48 -5.90 3.82
C ALA A 79 -9.80 -6.41 4.42
N LEU A 80 -9.75 -7.05 5.60
CA LEU A 80 -10.93 -7.56 6.31
C LEU A 80 -11.77 -6.44 6.95
N ASN A 81 -11.12 -5.44 7.55
CA ASN A 81 -11.80 -4.36 8.26
C ASN A 81 -12.43 -3.36 7.29
N ASP A 82 -11.70 -2.99 6.23
CA ASP A 82 -12.09 -1.85 5.38
C ASP A 82 -12.76 -2.30 4.08
N ASN A 83 -12.58 -3.58 3.70
CA ASN A 83 -12.94 -4.12 2.38
C ASN A 83 -12.62 -3.11 1.26
N PRO A 84 -11.34 -2.70 1.13
CA PRO A 84 -10.94 -1.59 0.28
C PRO A 84 -11.06 -1.99 -1.18
N GLN A 85 -11.33 -0.99 -2.04
CA GLN A 85 -11.33 -1.23 -3.48
C GLN A 85 -9.93 -1.24 -4.09
N LEU A 86 -8.94 -0.64 -3.40
CA LEU A 86 -7.53 -0.47 -3.79
C LEU A 86 -7.31 -0.05 -5.26
N ASN A 87 -8.32 0.56 -5.86
CA ASN A 87 -8.31 1.12 -7.18
C ASN A 87 -8.53 2.65 -7.07
N ARG A 88 -8.53 3.28 -8.24
CA ARG A 88 -9.12 4.61 -8.39
C ARG A 88 -10.62 4.49 -8.13
N LYS A 89 -11.14 5.19 -7.12
CA LYS A 89 -12.57 5.52 -7.09
C LYS A 89 -12.80 6.61 -8.13
N SER A 90 -13.43 6.28 -9.26
CA SER A 90 -13.69 7.21 -10.37
C SER A 90 -14.39 8.52 -9.97
N ARG A 91 -15.01 8.59 -8.80
CA ARG A 91 -15.63 9.81 -8.25
C ARG A 91 -14.66 10.85 -7.67
N HIS A 92 -13.39 10.51 -7.43
CA HIS A 92 -12.45 11.41 -6.75
C HIS A 92 -11.48 12.12 -7.68
N LEU A 93 -11.41 11.67 -8.94
CA LEU A 93 -10.55 12.24 -9.97
C LEU A 93 -11.40 12.44 -11.22
N PRO A 94 -11.14 13.48 -12.04
CA PRO A 94 -11.98 13.79 -13.19
C PRO A 94 -11.91 12.69 -14.26
N PRO A 95 -12.99 12.44 -15.01
CA PRO A 95 -12.94 11.51 -16.14
C PRO A 95 -11.89 11.98 -17.17
N LEU A 96 -11.13 11.03 -17.72
CA LEU A 96 -10.27 11.25 -18.89
C LEU A 96 -10.87 10.46 -20.05
N GLU A 97 -10.50 10.85 -21.27
CA GLU A 97 -10.83 10.09 -22.48
C GLU A 97 -10.31 8.65 -22.35
N PRO A 98 -11.13 7.62 -22.66
CA PRO A 98 -10.77 6.21 -22.47
C PRO A 98 -9.44 5.90 -23.16
N ALA A 99 -8.46 5.43 -22.37
CA ALA A 99 -7.17 5.04 -22.91
C ALA A 99 -7.20 3.62 -23.48
N SER A 100 -6.33 3.36 -24.46
CA SER A 100 -6.13 2.08 -25.14
C SER A 100 -5.36 1.06 -24.28
N ASN A 101 -5.60 1.03 -22.97
CA ASN A 101 -4.81 0.26 -21.99
C ASN A 101 -5.51 -1.03 -21.52
N GLY A 102 -6.42 -1.59 -22.32
CA GLY A 102 -6.93 -2.95 -22.18
C GLY A 102 -7.87 -3.19 -20.99
N HIS A 103 -8.27 -2.15 -20.24
CA HIS A 103 -9.18 -2.24 -19.09
C HIS A 103 -10.30 -1.19 -19.16
N GLY A 104 -10.44 -0.48 -20.29
CA GLY A 104 -11.39 0.61 -20.47
C GLY A 104 -11.22 1.81 -19.52
N ASN A 105 -10.17 1.82 -18.68
CA ASN A 105 -9.91 2.86 -17.71
C ASN A 105 -8.75 3.75 -18.19
N PRO A 106 -8.95 5.06 -18.34
CA PRO A 106 -7.93 5.94 -18.88
C PRO A 106 -6.69 6.11 -18.00
N TYR A 107 -6.75 5.61 -16.76
CA TYR A 107 -5.65 5.69 -15.82
C TYR A 107 -4.94 4.35 -15.67
N HIS A 108 -3.65 4.41 -15.35
CA HIS A 108 -2.91 3.26 -14.88
C HIS A 108 -3.52 2.77 -13.55
N LEU A 109 -3.98 1.52 -13.53
CA LEU A 109 -4.56 0.89 -12.35
C LEU A 109 -3.50 0.02 -11.66
N PRO A 110 -3.19 0.29 -10.37
CA PRO A 110 -2.24 -0.52 -9.64
C PRO A 110 -2.81 -1.91 -9.40
N ARG A 111 -1.94 -2.91 -9.37
CA ARG A 111 -2.27 -4.26 -8.97
C ARG A 111 -2.48 -4.36 -7.46
N PRO A 112 -3.65 -4.81 -6.96
CA PRO A 112 -3.85 -5.02 -5.53
C PRO A 112 -3.02 -6.20 -5.04
N ILE A 113 -2.26 -5.99 -3.96
CA ILE A 113 -1.47 -7.00 -3.26
C ILE A 113 -1.95 -7.07 -1.81
N ILE A 114 -2.28 -8.28 -1.35
CA ILE A 114 -2.71 -8.54 0.02
C ILE A 114 -1.70 -9.47 0.65
N LEU A 115 -1.14 -9.06 1.80
CA LEU A 115 -0.36 -9.96 2.65
C LEU A 115 -1.31 -10.71 3.59
N ASP A 116 -1.50 -12.00 3.34
CA ASP A 116 -2.40 -12.87 4.10
C ASP A 116 -1.79 -14.23 4.35
N THR A 117 -1.07 -14.33 5.47
CA THR A 117 -0.37 -15.56 5.89
C THR A 117 -1.25 -16.81 5.82
N ASN A 118 -2.55 -16.69 6.15
CA ASN A 118 -3.44 -17.82 6.43
C ASN A 118 -4.67 -17.90 5.49
N LEU A 119 -4.66 -17.21 4.35
CA LEU A 119 -5.73 -17.24 3.34
C LEU A 119 -7.12 -16.94 3.93
N ARG A 120 -7.22 -15.85 4.69
CA ARG A 120 -8.43 -15.34 5.35
C ARG A 120 -9.24 -14.37 4.48
N LEU A 121 -8.71 -13.88 3.37
CA LEU A 121 -9.38 -12.92 2.50
C LEU A 121 -10.77 -13.44 2.09
N LYS A 122 -11.78 -12.57 2.21
CA LYS A 122 -13.16 -12.92 1.85
C LYS A 122 -13.33 -13.03 0.33
N LEU A 123 -14.06 -14.06 -0.10
CA LEU A 123 -14.31 -14.34 -1.53
C LEU A 123 -15.16 -13.27 -2.21
N ASP A 124 -16.00 -12.57 -1.46
CA ASP A 124 -16.93 -11.52 -1.91
C ASP A 124 -16.35 -10.10 -1.78
N CYS A 125 -15.05 -9.95 -1.52
CA CYS A 125 -14.42 -8.65 -1.36
C CYS A 125 -14.51 -7.78 -2.63
N LYS A 126 -14.46 -6.46 -2.46
CA LYS A 126 -14.58 -5.51 -3.58
C LYS A 126 -13.49 -5.68 -4.63
N LEU A 127 -12.31 -6.20 -4.24
CA LEU A 127 -11.20 -6.46 -5.16
C LEU A 127 -11.57 -7.52 -6.21
N VAL A 128 -12.22 -8.60 -5.80
CA VAL A 128 -12.72 -9.65 -6.69
C VAL A 128 -13.82 -9.10 -7.58
N GLN A 129 -14.78 -8.37 -7.01
CA GLN A 129 -15.87 -7.75 -7.78
C GLN A 129 -15.33 -6.79 -8.86
N ASN A 130 -14.36 -5.96 -8.50
CA ASN A 130 -13.73 -5.02 -9.44
C ASN A 130 -13.02 -5.74 -10.58
N PHE A 131 -12.30 -6.83 -10.29
CA PHE A 131 -11.64 -7.63 -11.31
C PHE A 131 -12.64 -8.30 -12.25
N ASN A 132 -13.68 -8.94 -11.70
CA ASN A 132 -14.71 -9.62 -12.49
C ASN A 132 -15.51 -8.64 -13.37
N ASN A 133 -15.69 -7.40 -12.92
CA ASN A 133 -16.36 -6.35 -13.69
C ASN A 133 -15.43 -5.62 -14.69
N GLY A 134 -14.16 -6.02 -14.82
CA GLY A 134 -13.19 -5.36 -15.71
C GLY A 134 -12.72 -3.97 -15.23
N CYS A 135 -13.15 -3.54 -14.04
CA CYS A 135 -12.86 -2.22 -13.47
C CYS A 135 -11.61 -2.22 -12.54
N GLY A 136 -10.86 -3.32 -12.49
CA GLY A 136 -9.69 -3.49 -11.64
C GLY A 136 -8.72 -4.55 -12.17
N ARG A 137 -7.46 -4.46 -11.74
CA ARG A 137 -6.46 -5.49 -12.02
C ARG A 137 -6.69 -6.73 -11.14
N ARG A 138 -6.27 -7.90 -11.62
CA ARG A 138 -6.31 -9.16 -10.86
C ARG A 138 -5.60 -9.01 -9.50
N PRO A 139 -6.29 -9.24 -8.36
CA PRO A 139 -5.68 -9.16 -7.04
C PRO A 139 -4.72 -10.34 -6.79
N TRP A 140 -3.61 -10.05 -6.11
CA TRP A 140 -2.60 -11.03 -5.69
C TRP A 140 -2.59 -11.17 -4.18
N VAL A 141 -2.60 -12.41 -3.69
CA VAL A 141 -2.49 -12.74 -2.27
C VAL A 141 -1.17 -13.44 -2.04
N PHE A 142 -0.33 -12.86 -1.19
CA PHE A 142 0.88 -13.52 -0.69
C PHE A 142 0.57 -14.24 0.61
N CYS A 143 0.92 -15.51 0.71
CA CYS A 143 0.66 -16.35 1.87
C CYS A 143 1.86 -17.21 2.26
N ALA A 144 1.80 -17.82 3.45
CA ALA A 144 2.76 -18.82 3.86
C ALA A 144 2.54 -20.13 3.09
N ALA A 145 3.59 -20.95 2.98
CA ALA A 145 3.43 -22.36 2.64
C ALA A 145 2.59 -23.09 3.70
N PRO A 146 1.89 -24.19 3.34
CA PRO A 146 1.17 -25.00 4.33
C PRO A 146 2.16 -25.58 5.35
N SER A 147 1.70 -25.76 6.59
CA SER A 147 2.53 -26.33 7.67
C SER A 147 2.96 -27.78 7.40
N PHE A 148 2.21 -28.49 6.55
CA PHE A 148 2.49 -29.86 6.13
C PHE A 148 2.01 -30.09 4.68
N PRO A 149 2.63 -31.00 3.90
CA PRO A 149 2.36 -31.16 2.47
C PRO A 149 0.88 -31.43 2.10
N ASP A 150 0.15 -32.14 2.95
CA ASP A 150 -1.23 -32.59 2.70
C ASP A 150 -2.29 -31.80 3.50
N ASP A 151 -2.05 -30.51 3.75
CA ASP A 151 -3.05 -29.66 4.40
C ASP A 151 -4.28 -29.42 3.51
N ALA A 152 -5.27 -30.30 3.64
CA ALA A 152 -6.53 -30.25 2.91
C ALA A 152 -7.30 -28.94 3.14
N VAL A 153 -7.17 -28.32 4.32
CA VAL A 153 -7.82 -27.04 4.63
C VAL A 153 -7.15 -25.91 3.86
N PHE A 154 -5.82 -25.88 3.85
CA PHE A 154 -5.05 -24.93 3.05
C PHE A 154 -5.35 -25.08 1.56
N ALA A 155 -5.28 -26.32 1.03
CA ALA A 155 -5.56 -26.60 -0.38
C ALA A 155 -6.96 -26.15 -0.78
N ARG A 156 -7.98 -26.41 0.05
CA ARG A 156 -9.36 -25.95 -0.16
C ARG A 156 -9.45 -24.41 -0.20
N LYS A 157 -8.84 -23.71 0.76
CA LYS A 157 -8.86 -22.24 0.80
C LYS A 157 -8.16 -21.63 -0.41
N MET A 158 -6.99 -22.16 -0.77
CA MET A 158 -6.24 -21.72 -1.95
C MET A 158 -7.09 -21.88 -3.21
N LYS A 159 -7.72 -23.04 -3.38
CA LYS A 159 -8.60 -23.30 -4.52
C LYS A 159 -9.77 -22.31 -4.58
N LEU A 160 -10.46 -22.09 -3.47
CA LEU A 160 -11.58 -21.14 -3.41
C LEU A 160 -11.16 -19.72 -3.82
N LEU A 161 -9.98 -19.25 -3.39
CA LEU A 161 -9.45 -17.95 -3.78
C LEU A 161 -9.10 -17.92 -5.27
N THR A 162 -8.45 -18.96 -5.79
CA THR A 162 -8.10 -19.02 -7.22
C THR A 162 -9.32 -19.10 -8.13
N ASP A 163 -10.37 -19.81 -7.71
CA ASP A 163 -11.63 -19.97 -8.44
C ASP A 163 -12.36 -18.62 -8.62
N VAL A 164 -12.25 -17.72 -7.65
CA VAL A 164 -12.80 -16.35 -7.75
C VAL A 164 -11.85 -15.35 -8.42
N GLY A 165 -10.79 -15.84 -9.07
CA GLY A 165 -9.88 -15.02 -9.86
C GLY A 165 -8.72 -14.40 -9.10
N ILE A 166 -8.50 -14.73 -7.82
CA ILE A 166 -7.30 -14.28 -7.09
C ILE A 166 -6.08 -15.06 -7.58
N ARG A 167 -4.91 -14.42 -7.66
CA ARG A 167 -3.63 -15.15 -7.80
C ARG A 167 -3.04 -15.34 -6.42
N VAL A 168 -2.88 -16.57 -5.98
CA VAL A 168 -2.22 -16.89 -4.70
C VAL A 168 -0.75 -17.18 -4.98
N ILE A 169 0.14 -16.56 -4.20
CA ILE A 169 1.59 -16.70 -4.31
C ILE A 169 2.14 -17.05 -2.93
N GLN A 170 2.77 -18.22 -2.83
CA GLN A 170 3.42 -18.65 -1.59
C GLN A 170 4.79 -18.02 -1.48
N VAL A 171 5.14 -17.58 -0.27
CA VAL A 171 6.46 -17.04 0.06
C VAL A 171 6.96 -17.59 1.41
N PRO A 172 8.28 -17.61 1.64
CA PRO A 172 8.85 -17.95 2.92
C PRO A 172 8.30 -17.11 4.06
N THR A 173 8.32 -17.69 5.26
CA THR A 173 8.02 -16.98 6.50
C THR A 173 9.24 -16.93 7.40
N GLU A 174 9.35 -15.85 8.17
CA GLU A 174 10.34 -15.67 9.23
C GLU A 174 9.58 -15.40 10.54
N ALA A 175 9.84 -16.20 11.58
CA ALA A 175 9.13 -16.12 12.86
C ALA A 175 7.59 -16.09 12.73
N GLY A 176 7.03 -16.86 11.78
CA GLY A 176 5.58 -16.94 11.53
C GLY A 176 4.98 -15.75 10.79
N GLN A 177 5.80 -14.81 10.29
CA GLN A 177 5.38 -13.68 9.47
C GLN A 177 5.91 -13.84 8.05
N ILE A 178 5.20 -13.29 7.06
CA ILE A 178 5.67 -13.28 5.66
C ILE A 178 6.99 -12.51 5.57
N ASP A 179 8.00 -13.10 4.91
CA ASP A 179 9.25 -12.40 4.60
C ASP A 179 9.02 -11.34 3.50
N ILE A 180 9.09 -10.07 3.90
CA ILE A 180 8.90 -8.93 3.00
C ILE A 180 9.96 -8.91 1.90
N ARG A 181 11.20 -9.34 2.15
CA ARG A 181 12.26 -9.37 1.13
C ARG A 181 11.91 -10.36 0.02
N ALA A 182 11.43 -11.54 0.40
CA ALA A 182 10.94 -12.53 -0.56
C ALA A 182 9.75 -12.02 -1.36
N VAL A 183 8.81 -11.31 -0.73
CA VAL A 183 7.70 -10.65 -1.43
C VAL A 183 8.22 -9.64 -2.45
N LEU A 184 9.10 -8.72 -2.06
CA LEU A 184 9.63 -7.68 -2.95
C LEU A 184 10.42 -8.27 -4.14
N LYS A 185 11.24 -9.29 -3.89
CA LYS A 185 11.95 -10.03 -4.94
C LYS A 185 10.97 -10.67 -5.92
N THR A 186 9.96 -11.38 -5.41
CA THR A 186 8.92 -12.00 -6.23
C THR A 186 8.15 -10.96 -7.05
N LEU A 187 7.86 -9.79 -6.48
CA LEU A 187 7.20 -8.70 -7.21
C LEU A 187 8.06 -8.18 -8.37
N SER A 188 9.36 -8.00 -8.15
CA SER A 188 10.30 -7.58 -9.19
C SER A 188 10.40 -8.61 -10.33
N GLU A 189 10.51 -9.91 -9.98
CA GLU A 189 10.50 -11.03 -10.94
C GLU A 189 9.21 -11.10 -11.76
N LEU A 190 8.08 -10.68 -11.17
CA LEU A 190 6.78 -10.59 -11.84
C LEU A 190 6.56 -9.26 -12.59
N GLY A 191 7.60 -8.44 -12.71
CA GLY A 191 7.62 -7.20 -13.50
C GLY A 191 7.06 -5.97 -12.79
N VAL A 192 6.78 -6.04 -11.49
CA VAL A 192 6.36 -4.85 -10.71
C VAL A 192 7.60 -4.01 -10.45
N ARG A 193 7.58 -2.73 -10.86
CA ARG A 193 8.70 -1.80 -10.68
C ARG A 193 8.44 -0.78 -9.58
N SER A 194 7.19 -0.50 -9.26
CA SER A 194 6.82 0.45 -8.21
C SER A 194 5.71 -0.10 -7.31
N LEU A 195 5.93 -0.02 -6.01
CA LEU A 195 5.05 -0.53 -4.97
C LEU A 195 4.66 0.58 -4.00
N MET A 196 3.37 0.83 -3.88
CA MET A 196 2.81 1.69 -2.83
C MET A 196 2.31 0.82 -1.67
N VAL A 197 2.73 1.11 -0.45
CA VAL A 197 2.29 0.40 0.77
C VAL A 197 1.41 1.33 1.57
N GLU A 198 0.10 1.06 1.64
CA GLU A 198 -0.89 1.97 2.25
C GLU A 198 -1.33 1.60 3.67
N GLY A 199 -1.23 0.33 4.08
CA GLY A 199 -1.94 -0.02 5.30
C GLY A 199 -1.76 -1.39 5.92
N GLY A 200 -2.07 -1.39 7.21
CA GLY A 200 -1.91 -2.45 8.18
C GLY A 200 -0.79 -2.09 9.14
N ALA A 201 -1.11 -1.80 10.40
CA ALA A 201 -0.10 -1.43 11.41
C ALA A 201 1.08 -2.42 11.46
N SER A 202 0.77 -3.72 11.30
CA SER A 202 1.77 -4.79 11.21
C SER A 202 2.60 -4.75 9.92
N VAL A 203 2.01 -4.41 8.77
CA VAL A 203 2.73 -4.26 7.50
C VAL A 203 3.65 -3.05 7.56
N ILE A 204 3.11 -1.90 7.97
CA ILE A 204 3.87 -0.66 8.17
C ILE A 204 5.05 -0.91 9.11
N LYS A 205 4.83 -1.57 10.26
CA LYS A 205 5.89 -1.96 11.20
C LYS A 205 6.95 -2.86 10.55
N SER A 206 6.55 -3.79 9.69
CA SER A 206 7.48 -4.69 8.98
C SER A 206 8.35 -3.94 7.97
N PHE A 207 7.79 -2.96 7.25
CA PHE A 207 8.56 -2.12 6.34
C PHE A 207 9.51 -1.16 7.08
N PHE A 208 9.07 -0.58 8.21
CA PHE A 208 9.94 0.28 9.02
C PHE A 208 11.13 -0.46 9.66
N ARG A 209 10.98 -1.73 10.03
CA ARG A 209 12.14 -2.55 10.46
C ARG A 209 13.21 -2.66 9.37
N GLY A 210 12.79 -2.64 8.10
CA GLY A 210 13.71 -2.56 6.95
C GLY A 210 14.46 -1.24 6.89
N VAL A 211 13.78 -0.12 7.14
CA VAL A 211 14.39 1.23 7.15
C VAL A 211 15.55 1.32 8.15
N SER A 212 15.42 0.72 9.33
CA SER A 212 16.46 0.75 10.36
C SER A 212 17.57 -0.27 10.15
N ASN A 213 17.53 -1.08 9.09
CA ASN A 213 18.54 -2.10 8.80
C ASN A 213 19.52 -1.59 7.73
N PRO A 214 20.78 -1.25 8.10
CA PRO A 214 21.79 -0.74 7.18
C PRO A 214 22.10 -1.68 6.01
N SER A 215 21.88 -2.98 6.20
CA SER A 215 22.21 -4.04 5.22
C SER A 215 21.01 -4.46 4.36
N GLY A 216 19.86 -3.78 4.48
CA GLY A 216 18.63 -4.21 3.84
C GLY A 216 17.49 -3.21 3.90
N ASN A 217 17.78 -1.91 3.74
CA ASN A 217 16.72 -0.93 3.52
C ASN A 217 16.07 -1.19 2.15
N PHE A 218 14.76 -1.37 2.15
CA PHE A 218 13.95 -1.59 0.95
C PHE A 218 12.77 -0.62 0.87
N VAL A 219 12.86 0.51 1.59
CA VAL A 219 11.93 1.64 1.49
C VAL A 219 12.67 2.84 0.92
N ASP A 220 12.20 3.34 -0.22
CA ASP A 220 12.81 4.48 -0.91
C ASP A 220 12.17 5.79 -0.50
N ALA A 221 10.86 5.77 -0.27
CA ALA A 221 10.06 6.95 0.08
C ALA A 221 9.11 6.68 1.24
N VAL A 222 8.95 7.68 2.10
CA VAL A 222 7.95 7.70 3.17
C VAL A 222 7.09 8.95 3.03
N ILE A 223 5.78 8.78 2.90
CA ILE A 223 4.81 9.87 2.82
C ILE A 223 3.87 9.80 4.02
N VAL A 224 3.90 10.83 4.87
CA VAL A 224 3.12 10.88 6.10
C VAL A 224 2.08 11.98 5.97
N THR A 225 0.80 11.61 6.12
CA THR A 225 -0.30 12.58 6.25
C THR A 225 -0.65 12.74 7.71
N VAL A 226 -0.53 13.94 8.26
CA VAL A 226 -0.86 14.27 9.66
C VAL A 226 -2.17 15.06 9.68
N ALA A 227 -3.20 14.42 10.23
CA ALA A 227 -4.50 15.05 10.45
C ALA A 227 -4.48 15.85 11.77
N PRO A 228 -5.12 17.02 11.84
CA PRO A 228 -5.10 17.90 13.00
C PRO A 228 -6.12 17.45 14.08
N VAL A 229 -6.01 16.19 14.49
CA VAL A 229 -6.90 15.56 15.49
C VAL A 229 -6.08 14.77 16.50
N PHE A 230 -6.60 14.63 17.72
CA PHE A 230 -6.09 13.71 18.74
C PHE A 230 -7.03 12.52 18.86
N VAL A 231 -6.49 11.30 18.86
CA VAL A 231 -7.29 10.07 19.00
C VAL A 231 -7.26 9.56 20.43
N GLY A 232 -6.16 9.78 21.16
CA GLY A 232 -6.03 9.39 22.55
C GLY A 232 -5.50 7.97 22.73
N GLN A 233 -5.37 7.54 23.98
CA GLN A 233 -4.58 6.36 24.35
C GLN A 233 -5.06 5.05 23.69
N GLN A 234 -6.36 4.91 23.46
CA GLN A 234 -6.98 3.73 22.86
C GLN A 234 -6.66 3.55 21.36
N GLY A 235 -6.10 4.55 20.70
CA GLY A 235 -5.66 4.44 19.31
C GLY A 235 -4.41 3.56 19.16
N ILE A 236 -4.31 2.86 18.04
CA ILE A 236 -3.13 2.06 17.67
C ILE A 236 -2.06 2.97 17.08
N ARG A 237 -0.82 2.83 17.56
CA ARG A 237 0.40 3.42 16.99
C ARG A 237 1.12 2.40 16.13
N TYR A 238 1.90 2.87 15.17
CA TYR A 238 2.98 2.08 14.62
C TYR A 238 4.13 2.10 15.63
N ASP A 239 4.20 1.07 16.47
CA ASP A 239 5.27 0.95 17.46
C ASP A 239 6.58 0.59 16.75
N LEU A 240 7.42 1.61 16.56
CA LEU A 240 8.76 1.48 16.06
C LEU A 240 9.70 1.30 17.24
N ASN A 241 9.97 0.05 17.63
CA ASN A 241 11.15 -0.25 18.42
C ASN A 241 12.40 -0.06 17.53
N LEU A 242 12.70 1.21 17.20
CA LEU A 242 13.89 1.58 16.45
C LEU A 242 15.08 1.35 17.37
N GLN A 243 15.93 0.38 17.02
CA GLN A 243 17.17 0.12 17.75
C GLN A 243 18.25 1.16 17.44
N SER A 244 18.08 1.95 16.38
CA SER A 244 18.99 3.01 15.94
C SER A 244 18.21 4.18 15.34
N SER A 245 18.76 5.40 15.47
CA SER A 245 18.28 6.56 14.72
C SER A 245 18.51 6.34 13.23
N SER A 246 17.49 6.57 12.42
CA SER A 246 17.59 6.59 10.95
C SER A 246 17.07 7.94 10.48
N GLU A 247 17.91 8.67 9.73
CA GLU A 247 17.57 10.00 9.24
C GLU A 247 16.99 9.89 7.83
N LEU A 248 15.72 10.28 7.69
CA LEU A 248 15.10 10.43 6.37
C LEU A 248 15.37 11.84 5.85
N GLN A 249 15.72 11.94 4.57
CA GLN A 249 15.89 13.23 3.90
C GLN A 249 14.51 13.82 3.62
N HIS A 250 14.22 15.00 4.14
CA HIS A 250 13.05 15.78 3.72
C HIS A 250 13.19 16.20 2.25
N VAL A 251 12.13 16.02 1.47
CA VAL A 251 12.09 16.41 0.06
C VAL A 251 11.04 17.48 -0.18
N HIS A 252 9.84 17.31 0.38
CA HIS A 252 8.72 18.24 0.21
C HIS A 252 7.75 18.18 1.39
N SER A 253 7.03 19.28 1.61
CA SER A 253 5.92 19.31 2.55
C SER A 253 4.82 20.23 2.04
N GLU A 254 3.57 19.86 2.28
CA GLU A 254 2.42 20.62 1.80
C GLU A 254 1.24 20.55 2.76
N ILE A 255 0.44 21.62 2.82
CA ILE A 255 -0.85 21.61 3.50
C ILE A 255 -1.93 21.31 2.47
N LEU A 256 -2.63 20.19 2.65
CA LEU A 256 -3.73 19.77 1.79
C LEU A 256 -5.04 19.82 2.58
N GLY A 257 -5.80 20.89 2.36
CA GLY A 257 -6.99 21.19 3.15
C GLY A 257 -6.60 21.44 4.61
N LYS A 258 -7.00 20.53 5.50
CA LYS A 258 -6.66 20.59 6.93
C LYS A 258 -5.42 19.78 7.31
N ASP A 259 -4.91 18.93 6.42
CA ASP A 259 -3.85 17.97 6.75
C ASP A 259 -2.48 18.51 6.34
N ALA A 260 -1.45 18.17 7.12
CA ALA A 260 -0.06 18.38 6.74
C ALA A 260 0.51 17.10 6.13
N VAL A 261 1.13 17.20 4.95
CA VAL A 261 1.77 16.09 4.26
C VAL A 261 3.28 16.30 4.26
N LEU A 262 4.02 15.28 4.69
CA LEU A 262 5.48 15.21 4.63
C LEU A 262 5.90 14.16 3.62
N MET A 263 6.83 14.50 2.73
CA MET A 263 7.42 13.60 1.75
C MET A 263 8.91 13.47 2.01
N LEU A 264 9.30 12.25 2.35
CA LEU A 264 10.63 11.92 2.84
C LEU A 264 11.23 10.84 1.94
N LYS A 265 12.54 10.86 1.81
CA LYS A 265 13.36 9.89 1.08
C LYS A 265 14.31 9.19 2.07
N SER A 266 14.58 7.91 1.86
CA SER A 266 15.63 7.23 2.64
C SER A 266 17.04 7.62 2.20
N HIS A 267 17.99 7.70 3.15
CA HIS A 267 19.41 7.87 2.84
C HIS A 267 19.98 6.55 2.30
N GLY A 268 20.41 6.55 1.03
CA GLY A 268 21.07 5.40 0.40
C GLY A 268 20.08 4.35 -0.11
N SER A 269 19.85 4.38 -1.42
CA SER A 269 19.54 3.20 -2.23
C SER A 269 20.75 2.90 -3.10
#